data_AF-A0A524QQF8-F1
#
_entry.id   AF-A0A524QQF8-F1
#
_cell.length_a   1.000
_cell.length_b   1.000
_cell.length_c   1.000
_cell.angle_alpha   90.00
_cell.angle_beta   90.00
_cell.angle_gamma   90.00
#
_symmetry.space_group_name_H-M   'P 1'
#
loop_
_entity.id
_entity.type
_entity.pdbx_description
1 polymer ?
#
loop_
_entity_poly.entity_id
_entity_poly.type
_entity_poly.pdbx_seq_one_letter_code
_entity_poly.pdbx_strand_id
1 'polypeptide(L)'
;MNTIRFPTCACHARAITLLLCAVFCAAASLRAGEPVPKTNADGQAVPGETAAEEPTYNNWIELSIGGLITSGDTAQFKQEHGITGPVYGGIQDLHYEQTIDKNGQFSIDGHALYDAGDYGITLNLSKPDLGYVRAGYTQFRTWYDGNGGFFPVNGAFFPPPFQEMHIDRGEAWVELGLQLPDWPELIVRYSHQFRTGQKDSTSWGETSLTGITDGSSSRKIVPAFRDIDETRDIVTLEMSKTFGNTDIGLGMRYEHNNNNDSLNLERGAGDANQRFITQKESNSLDLFSGHATTETHFSDSLWLTTAYSYTTLSNDLTGSRIYGPTYNSSYSDPIATLSPFDHGYLNLAGTSNVHQWVINLNLMWLPAKDLTILTALRYTNENRQTSAVFIETARRTDPLIPFTANSFENFNTFAETLELRYAGVANWLFYARGEWREQYGDIHDSETHDTEGGGITDSVIKNLDLLWQKYTVGFNWYPLDRLNLSAQYFYKSLRYDNQSTASHQS
;
A
#
# COMPACT_ATOMS: atom_id res chain seq x y z
N MET A 1 67.87 9.29 44.71
CA MET A 1 68.78 8.19 45.10
C MET A 1 67.96 7.01 45.60
N ASN A 2 68.56 5.81 45.64
CA ASN A 2 67.98 4.55 46.13
C ASN A 2 66.85 3.92 45.28
N THR A 3 67.26 3.38 44.14
CA THR A 3 67.06 1.95 43.76
C THR A 3 67.19 1.01 45.00
N ILE A 4 66.65 -0.21 45.12
CA ILE A 4 66.15 -1.27 44.22
C ILE A 4 64.97 -1.97 44.99
N ARG A 5 64.04 -2.80 44.45
CA ARG A 5 64.25 -4.18 43.96
C ARG A 5 62.95 -4.84 43.43
N PHE A 6 62.88 -5.06 42.12
CA PHE A 6 62.12 -6.14 41.44
C PHE A 6 62.77 -7.52 41.77
N PRO A 7 62.12 -8.70 41.62
CA PRO A 7 61.40 -9.20 40.44
C PRO A 7 60.09 -10.00 40.77
N THR A 8 59.38 -10.70 39.87
CA THR A 8 59.73 -11.22 38.53
C THR A 8 58.54 -11.29 37.55
N CYS A 9 58.90 -11.28 36.26
CA CYS A 9 58.19 -11.54 35.00
C CYS A 9 56.92 -12.44 34.99
N ALA A 10 56.10 -12.43 33.94
CA ALA A 10 56.27 -11.84 32.59
C ALA A 10 54.98 -11.11 32.14
N CYS A 11 55.06 -9.85 31.66
CA CYS A 11 55.27 -9.47 30.25
C CYS A 11 54.02 -9.75 29.39
N HIS A 12 53.04 -8.82 29.35
CA HIS A 12 52.92 -7.68 28.41
C HIS A 12 52.38 -8.10 27.01
N ALA A 13 51.37 -7.46 26.39
CA ALA A 13 51.02 -6.03 26.23
C ALA A 13 52.03 -5.25 25.35
N ARG A 14 51.70 -4.19 24.61
CA ARG A 14 50.52 -3.28 24.52
C ARG A 14 49.94 -3.34 23.08
N ALA A 15 48.83 -2.71 22.64
CA ALA A 15 48.38 -1.29 22.72
C ALA A 15 49.46 -0.29 22.24
N ILE A 16 49.17 0.91 21.71
CA ILE A 16 47.93 1.71 21.57
C ILE A 16 47.87 2.23 20.09
N THR A 17 47.16 3.26 19.56
CA THR A 17 46.30 4.38 20.03
C THR A 17 45.40 4.85 18.86
N LEU A 18 44.31 5.58 19.18
CA LEU A 18 43.36 6.30 18.32
C LEU A 18 43.81 6.71 16.89
N LEU A 19 42.86 6.61 15.96
CA LEU A 19 42.37 7.80 15.22
C LEU A 19 40.87 7.66 14.86
N LEU A 20 40.20 8.77 14.56
CA LEU A 20 38.85 8.78 13.99
C LEU A 20 38.88 8.37 12.51
N CYS A 21 37.87 7.61 12.07
CA CYS A 21 37.21 7.87 10.79
C CYS A 21 35.82 7.23 10.78
N ALA A 22 34.79 7.98 10.39
CA ALA A 22 33.51 7.40 10.03
C ALA A 22 33.57 6.94 8.57
N VAL A 23 33.08 5.73 8.28
CA VAL A 23 32.99 5.21 6.91
C VAL A 23 31.53 4.89 6.61
N PHE A 24 30.91 5.75 5.80
CA PHE A 24 29.71 5.37 5.06
C PHE A 24 30.13 4.32 4.02
N CYS A 25 29.66 3.07 4.17
CA CYS A 25 29.61 2.13 3.05
C CYS A 25 28.42 2.49 2.14
N ALA A 26 28.47 3.67 1.53
CA ALA A 26 27.67 3.92 0.35
C ALA A 26 28.17 3.01 -0.77
N ALA A 27 27.27 2.34 -1.48
CA ALA A 27 27.59 1.53 -2.65
C ALA A 27 27.96 2.43 -3.85
N ALA A 28 29.09 3.15 -3.73
CA ALA A 28 29.70 3.84 -4.84
C ALA A 28 30.27 2.80 -5.80
N SER A 29 29.65 2.66 -6.97
CA SER A 29 30.18 1.85 -8.06
C SER A 29 31.56 2.38 -8.44
N LEU A 30 32.59 1.59 -8.11
CA LEU A 30 33.99 1.89 -8.42
C LEU A 30 34.18 1.82 -9.93
N ARG A 31 33.90 2.94 -10.63
CA ARG A 31 34.47 3.19 -11.95
C ARG A 31 35.98 2.97 -11.85
N ALA A 32 36.50 2.07 -12.68
CA ALA A 32 37.93 1.83 -12.77
C ALA A 32 38.66 3.17 -12.99
N GLY A 33 39.69 3.42 -12.18
CA GLY A 33 40.39 4.70 -12.19
C GLY A 33 41.01 5.01 -13.55
N GLU A 34 41.05 6.28 -13.92
CA GLU A 34 41.66 6.73 -15.17
C GLU A 34 43.10 6.20 -15.28
N PRO A 35 43.47 5.52 -16.38
CA PRO A 35 44.77 4.87 -16.47
C PRO A 35 45.87 5.93 -16.60
N VAL A 36 46.68 6.09 -15.54
CA VAL A 36 47.89 6.93 -15.58
C VAL A 36 48.81 6.40 -16.69
N PRO A 37 49.12 7.20 -17.73
CA PRO A 37 49.83 6.71 -18.89
C PRO A 37 51.27 6.34 -18.54
N LYS A 38 51.65 5.09 -18.81
CA LYS A 38 53.03 4.61 -18.65
C LYS A 38 53.91 5.26 -19.73
N THR A 39 54.81 6.13 -19.30
CA THR A 39 55.88 6.66 -20.16
C THR A 39 57.16 5.85 -20.00
N ASN A 40 57.92 5.71 -21.08
CA ASN A 40 59.28 5.18 -21.06
C ASN A 40 60.26 6.17 -20.40
N ALA A 41 61.51 5.74 -20.19
CA ALA A 41 62.57 6.57 -19.58
C ALA A 41 62.80 7.92 -20.33
N ASP A 42 62.53 7.96 -21.63
CA ASP A 42 62.63 9.15 -22.49
C ASP A 42 61.32 9.98 -22.57
N GLY A 43 60.37 9.75 -21.66
CA GLY A 43 59.13 10.54 -21.52
C GLY A 43 58.05 10.29 -22.58
N GLN A 44 58.27 9.40 -23.55
CA GLN A 44 57.27 9.03 -24.55
C GLN A 44 56.26 8.00 -24.00
N ALA A 45 54.99 8.17 -24.33
CA ALA A 45 53.91 7.25 -23.93
C ALA A 45 54.04 5.92 -24.69
N VAL A 46 53.92 4.81 -23.96
CA VAL A 46 53.81 3.47 -24.56
C VAL A 46 52.38 3.31 -25.09
N PRO A 47 52.17 2.75 -26.30
CA PRO A 47 50.86 2.24 -26.71
C PRO A 47 50.44 1.16 -25.72
N GLY A 48 49.49 1.49 -24.84
CA GLY A 48 48.94 0.51 -23.91
C GLY A 48 48.30 -0.64 -24.68
N GLU A 49 48.50 -1.87 -24.22
CA GLU A 49 47.70 -3.00 -24.67
C GLU A 49 46.23 -2.63 -24.51
N THR A 50 45.45 -2.76 -25.59
CA THR A 50 44.01 -2.58 -25.51
C THR A 50 43.50 -3.53 -24.44
N ALA A 51 42.92 -2.99 -23.35
CA ALA A 51 42.19 -3.81 -22.42
C ALA A 51 41.16 -4.59 -23.24
N ALA A 52 41.22 -5.93 -23.18
CA ALA A 52 40.21 -6.74 -23.82
C ALA A 52 38.86 -6.32 -23.22
N GLU A 53 37.85 -6.12 -24.07
CA GLU A 53 36.49 -5.96 -23.57
C GLU A 53 36.16 -7.18 -22.72
N GLU A 54 35.78 -6.94 -21.46
CA GLU A 54 35.28 -7.98 -20.57
C GLU A 54 34.18 -8.75 -21.34
N PRO A 55 34.29 -10.07 -21.49
CA PRO A 55 33.37 -10.83 -22.33
C PRO A 55 31.94 -10.64 -21.83
N THR A 56 31.11 -10.00 -22.66
CA THR A 56 29.70 -9.74 -22.35
C THR A 56 28.94 -11.06 -22.33
N TYR A 57 28.85 -11.67 -21.15
CA TYR A 57 28.09 -12.90 -20.95
C TYR A 57 26.59 -12.59 -20.93
N ASN A 58 25.84 -13.09 -21.92
CA ASN A 58 24.38 -13.01 -21.93
C ASN A 58 23.74 -13.70 -20.73
N ASN A 59 24.42 -14.66 -20.08
CA ASN A 59 23.89 -15.46 -18.98
C ASN A 59 24.86 -15.42 -17.79
N TRP A 60 24.35 -15.20 -16.58
CA TRP A 60 25.16 -15.15 -15.35
C TRP A 60 24.41 -15.70 -14.13
N ILE A 61 25.19 -16.03 -13.10
CA ILE A 61 24.71 -16.36 -11.76
C ILE A 61 25.69 -15.79 -10.73
N GLU A 62 25.22 -14.87 -9.89
CA GLU A 62 25.98 -14.33 -8.77
C GLU A 62 25.62 -15.08 -7.49
N LEU A 63 26.64 -15.66 -6.85
CA LEU A 63 26.50 -16.38 -5.58
C LEU A 63 27.10 -15.55 -4.45
N SER A 64 26.28 -15.22 -3.45
CA SER A 64 26.72 -14.46 -2.28
C SER A 64 26.73 -15.32 -1.03
N ILE A 65 27.67 -15.02 -0.13
CA ILE A 65 27.68 -15.54 1.25
C ILE A 65 28.22 -14.46 2.17
N GLY A 66 27.52 -14.24 3.27
CA GLY A 66 27.87 -13.28 4.31
C GLY A 66 27.55 -13.83 5.70
N GLY A 67 27.82 -13.04 6.73
CA GLY A 67 27.55 -13.41 8.11
C GLY A 67 27.67 -12.21 9.03
N LEU A 68 26.81 -12.16 10.05
CA LEU A 68 26.65 -10.99 10.90
C LEU A 68 26.95 -11.35 12.36
N ILE A 69 27.60 -10.42 13.06
CA ILE A 69 27.85 -10.53 14.49
C ILE A 69 27.13 -9.37 15.16
N THR A 70 25.85 -9.57 15.48
CA THR A 70 25.05 -8.59 16.23
C THR A 70 25.39 -8.67 17.73
N SER A 71 25.29 -7.53 18.41
CA SER A 71 25.45 -7.45 19.87
C SER A 71 24.66 -6.27 20.41
N GLY A 72 23.91 -6.47 21.50
CA GLY A 72 22.84 -5.55 21.88
C GLY A 72 21.53 -6.00 21.23
N ASP A 73 20.72 -5.05 20.78
CA ASP A 73 19.42 -5.38 20.18
C ASP A 73 19.58 -5.96 18.77
N THR A 74 19.10 -7.18 18.58
CA THR A 74 19.12 -7.87 17.28
C THR A 74 17.82 -7.64 16.51
N ALA A 75 16.70 -7.35 17.17
CA ALA A 75 15.43 -7.06 16.50
C ALA A 75 15.47 -5.67 15.85
N GLN A 76 15.97 -4.66 16.56
CA GLN A 76 16.23 -3.33 16.00
C GLN A 76 17.18 -3.41 14.78
N PHE A 77 18.29 -4.14 14.92
CA PHE A 77 19.26 -4.33 13.82
C PHE A 77 18.61 -4.96 12.58
N LYS A 78 17.76 -5.99 12.76
CA LYS A 78 17.03 -6.64 11.66
C LYS A 78 16.00 -5.70 11.00
N GLN A 79 15.34 -4.86 11.79
CA GLN A 79 14.42 -3.84 11.28
C GLN A 79 15.15 -2.74 10.47
N GLU A 80 16.32 -2.28 10.93
CA GLU A 80 17.08 -1.21 10.27
C GLU A 80 17.84 -1.68 9.02
N HIS A 81 18.29 -2.94 8.97
CA HIS A 81 19.14 -3.45 7.89
C HIS A 81 18.52 -4.54 7.00
N GLY A 82 17.38 -5.12 7.38
CA GLY A 82 16.68 -6.14 6.57
C GLY A 82 17.33 -7.53 6.52
N ILE A 83 18.51 -7.70 7.14
CA ILE A 83 19.37 -8.89 7.03
C ILE A 83 19.53 -9.59 8.37
N THR A 84 19.72 -10.92 8.32
CA THR A 84 19.64 -11.80 9.50
C THR A 84 20.78 -12.82 9.57
N GLY A 85 20.86 -13.48 10.72
CA GLY A 85 21.63 -14.70 10.90
C GLY A 85 23.16 -14.50 11.10
N PRO A 86 23.83 -15.46 11.76
CA PRO A 86 25.29 -15.50 11.77
C PRO A 86 25.88 -15.86 10.41
N VAL A 87 25.07 -16.43 9.50
CA VAL A 87 25.38 -16.74 8.11
C VAL A 87 24.12 -16.50 7.27
N TYR A 88 24.26 -15.79 6.16
CA TYR A 88 23.23 -15.61 5.11
C TYR A 88 23.87 -15.76 3.73
N GLY A 89 23.07 -15.95 2.68
CA GLY A 89 23.58 -16.04 1.31
C GLY A 89 22.70 -16.88 0.38
N GLY A 90 23.17 -17.11 -0.84
CA GLY A 90 22.45 -17.87 -1.86
C GLY A 90 22.71 -17.32 -3.25
N ILE A 91 21.67 -17.24 -4.07
CA ILE A 91 21.70 -16.62 -5.39
C ILE A 91 21.35 -15.14 -5.19
N GLN A 92 22.31 -14.26 -5.42
CA GLN A 92 22.08 -12.81 -5.37
C GLN A 92 21.41 -12.30 -6.65
N ASP A 93 21.83 -12.87 -7.79
CA ASP A 93 21.29 -12.59 -9.11
C ASP A 93 21.45 -13.82 -10.00
N LEU A 94 20.51 -14.04 -10.90
CA LEU A 94 20.47 -15.11 -11.88
C LEU A 94 19.74 -14.57 -13.10
N HIS A 95 20.45 -14.48 -14.22
CA HIS A 95 19.85 -14.23 -15.51
C HIS A 95 20.30 -15.31 -16.50
N TYR A 96 19.32 -15.93 -17.16
CA TYR A 96 19.53 -16.90 -18.22
C TYR A 96 18.53 -16.62 -19.34
N GLU A 97 19.03 -16.19 -20.49
CA GLU A 97 18.27 -16.12 -21.72
C GLU A 97 18.70 -17.17 -22.76
N GLN A 98 17.75 -17.57 -23.61
CA GLN A 98 18.01 -18.34 -24.81
C GLN A 98 16.91 -18.14 -25.86
N THR A 99 17.32 -18.02 -27.13
CA THR A 99 16.39 -18.11 -28.27
C THR A 99 15.89 -19.55 -28.42
N ILE A 100 14.58 -19.70 -28.68
CA ILE A 100 13.87 -20.96 -28.89
C ILE A 100 13.13 -20.90 -30.23
N ASP A 101 13.27 -21.96 -31.05
CA ASP A 101 12.86 -21.92 -32.48
C ASP A 101 13.55 -20.75 -33.20
N LYS A 102 13.03 -20.27 -34.34
CA LYS A 102 13.67 -19.23 -35.15
C LYS A 102 13.68 -17.84 -34.51
N ASN A 103 12.60 -17.48 -33.80
CA ASN A 103 12.31 -16.11 -33.36
C ASN A 103 11.77 -16.01 -31.91
N GLY A 104 11.58 -17.13 -31.19
CA GLY A 104 11.09 -17.06 -29.81
C GLY A 104 12.22 -16.76 -28.83
N GLN A 105 11.95 -16.03 -27.75
CA GLN A 105 12.93 -15.79 -26.68
C GLN A 105 12.38 -16.34 -25.36
N PHE A 106 13.25 -16.99 -24.60
CA PHE A 106 13.00 -17.42 -23.23
C PHE A 106 14.00 -16.74 -22.30
N SER A 107 13.53 -16.18 -21.18
CA SER A 107 14.39 -15.75 -20.06
C SER A 107 13.92 -16.31 -18.73
N ILE A 108 14.90 -16.51 -17.83
CA ILE A 108 14.74 -16.73 -16.41
C ILE A 108 15.53 -15.61 -15.71
N ASP A 109 14.86 -14.89 -14.83
CA ASP A 109 15.39 -13.78 -14.05
C ASP A 109 15.07 -14.05 -12.57
N GLY A 110 16.01 -13.95 -11.62
CA GLY A 110 15.68 -14.20 -10.21
C GLY A 110 16.81 -14.17 -9.18
N HIS A 111 16.42 -14.32 -7.92
CA HIS A 111 17.27 -14.29 -6.73
C HIS A 111 16.70 -15.18 -5.62
N ALA A 112 17.54 -15.67 -4.71
CA ALA A 112 17.12 -16.48 -3.58
C ALA A 112 18.13 -16.36 -2.42
N LEU A 113 17.79 -15.57 -1.41
CA LEU A 113 18.64 -15.28 -0.26
C LEU A 113 18.12 -16.01 0.99
N TYR A 114 18.88 -17.02 1.41
CA TYR A 114 18.59 -17.81 2.60
C TYR A 114 18.69 -16.98 3.89
N ASP A 115 17.85 -17.33 4.87
CA ASP A 115 17.58 -16.63 6.14
C ASP A 115 16.95 -15.22 6.00
N ALA A 116 17.38 -14.42 5.02
CA ALA A 116 16.85 -13.09 4.74
C ALA A 116 15.34 -13.07 4.41
N GLY A 117 14.81 -14.16 3.83
CA GLY A 117 13.39 -14.27 3.46
C GLY A 117 13.03 -13.59 2.14
N ASP A 118 14.05 -13.30 1.31
CA ASP A 118 13.96 -12.59 0.04
C ASP A 118 14.18 -13.55 -1.15
N TYR A 119 13.16 -13.66 -2.00
CA TYR A 119 13.08 -14.62 -3.09
C TYR A 119 12.40 -13.98 -4.31
N GLY A 120 12.93 -14.27 -5.50
CA GLY A 120 12.36 -13.85 -6.77
C GLY A 120 12.66 -14.84 -7.87
N ILE A 121 11.66 -15.15 -8.68
CA ILE A 121 11.84 -15.81 -9.97
C ILE A 121 10.79 -15.29 -10.94
N THR A 122 11.22 -14.91 -12.14
CA THR A 122 10.38 -14.58 -13.29
C THR A 122 10.79 -15.49 -14.44
N LEU A 123 9.79 -16.07 -15.09
CA LEU A 123 9.89 -16.87 -16.30
C LEU A 123 9.18 -16.11 -17.41
N ASN A 124 9.84 -15.92 -18.55
CA ASN A 124 9.30 -15.15 -19.67
C ASN A 124 9.55 -15.93 -20.96
N LEU A 125 8.50 -16.27 -21.70
CA LEU A 125 8.55 -16.95 -22.99
C LEU A 125 7.75 -16.13 -24.00
N SER A 126 8.41 -15.47 -24.94
CA SER A 126 7.78 -14.64 -25.97
C SER A 126 8.05 -15.18 -27.37
N LYS A 127 7.12 -14.91 -28.29
CA LYS A 127 7.29 -15.18 -29.72
C LYS A 127 6.57 -14.10 -30.55
N PRO A 128 7.31 -13.37 -31.41
CA PRO A 128 6.71 -12.41 -32.35
C PRO A 128 5.59 -13.03 -33.18
N ASP A 129 4.60 -12.21 -33.53
CA ASP A 129 3.40 -12.58 -34.30
C ASP A 129 2.55 -13.71 -33.68
N LEU A 130 2.73 -13.97 -32.37
CA LEU A 130 1.95 -14.94 -31.59
C LEU A 130 1.58 -14.39 -30.21
N GLY A 131 2.55 -13.89 -29.43
CA GLY A 131 2.35 -13.39 -28.08
C GLY A 131 3.37 -13.89 -27.07
N TYR A 132 2.99 -14.00 -25.79
CA TYR A 132 3.87 -14.38 -24.70
C TYR A 132 3.17 -15.12 -23.56
N VAL A 133 3.96 -15.88 -22.80
CA VAL A 133 3.63 -16.46 -21.51
C VAL A 133 4.65 -15.94 -20.51
N ARG A 134 4.20 -15.37 -19.40
CA ARG A 134 5.05 -15.03 -18.26
C ARG A 134 4.48 -15.66 -16.99
N ALA A 135 5.35 -15.99 -16.06
CA ALA A 135 4.97 -16.37 -14.72
C ALA A 135 6.04 -15.89 -13.74
N GLY A 136 5.67 -15.68 -12.49
CA GLY A 136 6.65 -15.33 -11.48
C GLY A 136 6.19 -15.60 -10.07
N TYR A 137 7.17 -15.62 -9.18
CA TYR A 137 6.98 -15.62 -7.74
C TYR A 137 7.95 -14.62 -7.14
N THR A 138 7.47 -13.79 -6.23
CA THR A 138 8.32 -12.97 -5.38
C THR A 138 7.84 -13.07 -3.93
N GLN A 139 8.78 -13.06 -2.99
CA GLN A 139 8.51 -12.88 -1.58
C GLN A 139 9.62 -12.01 -0.98
N PHE A 140 9.25 -11.07 -0.10
CA PHE A 140 10.19 -10.37 0.75
C PHE A 140 9.66 -10.30 2.18
N ARG A 141 10.60 -10.25 3.14
CA ARG A 141 10.31 -10.14 4.56
C ARG A 141 10.48 -8.71 5.05
N THR A 142 9.59 -8.27 5.95
CA THR A 142 9.80 -7.05 6.75
C THR A 142 9.89 -7.42 8.21
N TRP A 143 11.03 -7.11 8.83
CA TRP A 143 11.25 -7.30 10.25
C TRP A 143 10.65 -6.14 11.07
N TYR A 144 10.16 -6.46 12.25
CA TYR A 144 9.62 -5.51 13.22
C TYR A 144 10.23 -5.78 14.58
N ASP A 145 10.80 -4.72 15.15
CA ASP A 145 11.28 -4.72 16.52
C ASP A 145 10.09 -4.67 17.49
N GLY A 146 10.07 -5.59 18.46
CA GLY A 146 9.13 -5.57 19.58
C GLY A 146 9.52 -4.53 20.64
N ASN A 147 9.89 -3.31 20.26
CA ASN A 147 10.63 -2.45 21.19
C ASN A 147 9.77 -2.08 22.43
N GLY A 148 10.30 -2.43 23.61
CA GLY A 148 9.53 -2.45 24.86
C GLY A 148 9.27 -1.06 25.46
N GLY A 149 8.20 -0.94 26.23
CA GLY A 149 7.84 0.33 26.87
C GLY A 149 8.71 0.66 28.08
N PHE A 150 9.49 1.74 28.03
CA PHE A 150 10.31 2.18 29.15
C PHE A 150 9.70 3.38 29.90
N PHE A 151 9.44 3.24 31.20
CA PHE A 151 8.97 4.32 32.05
C PHE A 151 10.08 4.89 32.96
N PRO A 152 10.52 6.16 32.77
CA PRO A 152 11.75 6.66 33.36
C PRO A 152 11.69 6.98 34.86
N VAL A 153 10.49 7.14 35.45
CA VAL A 153 10.34 7.59 36.85
C VAL A 153 10.75 6.52 37.86
N ASN A 154 10.42 5.26 37.56
CA ASN A 154 10.77 4.09 38.38
C ASN A 154 11.71 3.11 37.65
N GLY A 155 12.07 3.39 36.39
CA GLY A 155 12.89 2.52 35.55
C GLY A 155 12.17 1.25 35.09
N ALA A 156 10.83 1.21 35.13
CA ALA A 156 10.08 0.04 34.68
C ALA A 156 10.23 -0.15 33.17
N PHE A 157 10.37 -1.41 32.76
CA PHE A 157 10.41 -1.81 31.36
C PHE A 157 9.38 -2.90 31.11
N PHE A 158 8.51 -2.68 30.12
CA PHE A 158 7.45 -3.57 29.69
C PHE A 158 7.89 -4.22 28.38
N PRO A 159 8.49 -5.43 28.43
CA PRO A 159 8.98 -6.11 27.22
C PRO A 159 7.81 -6.48 26.30
N PRO A 160 8.08 -6.73 25.01
CA PRO A 160 7.07 -7.26 24.11
C PRO A 160 6.70 -8.70 24.46
N PRO A 161 5.52 -9.18 24.04
CA PRO A 161 5.21 -10.61 23.98
C PRO A 161 6.18 -11.40 23.06
N PHE A 162 6.71 -10.76 22.01
CA PHE A 162 7.68 -11.33 21.07
C PHE A 162 8.82 -10.34 20.81
N GLN A 163 10.07 -10.75 21.07
CA GLN A 163 11.24 -9.89 20.87
C GLN A 163 11.49 -9.56 19.39
N GLU A 164 11.24 -10.52 18.51
CA GLU A 164 11.45 -10.40 17.07
C GLU A 164 10.17 -10.80 16.35
N MET A 165 9.66 -9.90 15.50
CA MET A 165 8.46 -10.11 14.70
C MET A 165 8.78 -9.89 13.22
N HIS A 166 8.02 -10.51 12.32
CA HIS A 166 8.17 -10.29 10.88
C HIS A 166 6.88 -10.55 10.13
N ILE A 167 6.73 -9.83 9.01
CA ILE A 167 5.69 -10.06 8.02
C ILE A 167 6.35 -10.47 6.71
N ASP A 168 6.01 -11.65 6.23
CA ASP A 168 6.29 -12.06 4.85
C ASP A 168 5.20 -11.51 3.93
N ARG A 169 5.59 -11.02 2.76
CA ARG A 169 4.70 -10.61 1.67
C ARG A 169 5.17 -11.26 0.39
N GLY A 170 4.26 -11.77 -0.42
CA GLY A 170 4.61 -12.29 -1.74
C GLY A 170 3.47 -12.26 -2.74
N GLU A 171 3.83 -12.48 -4.00
CA GLU A 171 2.93 -12.63 -5.14
C GLU A 171 3.38 -13.83 -5.98
N ALA A 172 2.46 -14.76 -6.25
CA ALA A 172 2.59 -15.79 -7.27
C ALA A 172 1.66 -15.44 -8.44
N TRP A 173 2.18 -15.33 -9.66
CA TRP A 173 1.41 -14.80 -10.79
C TRP A 173 1.72 -15.52 -12.12
N VAL A 174 0.76 -15.46 -13.04
CA VAL A 174 0.87 -15.92 -14.43
C VAL A 174 0.14 -14.96 -15.36
N GLU A 175 0.72 -14.68 -16.52
CA GLU A 175 0.26 -13.71 -17.50
C GLU A 175 0.39 -14.29 -18.91
N LEU A 176 -0.68 -14.18 -19.70
CA LEU A 176 -0.80 -14.72 -21.05
C LEU A 176 -1.16 -13.56 -21.98
N GLY A 177 -0.25 -13.19 -22.87
CA GLY A 177 -0.50 -12.22 -23.94
C GLY A 177 -0.66 -12.93 -25.29
N LEU A 178 -1.69 -12.58 -26.05
CA LEU A 178 -1.89 -13.02 -27.42
C LEU A 178 -1.77 -11.80 -28.35
N GLN A 179 -0.82 -11.87 -29.29
CA GLN A 179 -0.43 -10.77 -30.19
C GLN A 179 -0.37 -11.30 -31.63
N LEU A 180 -1.50 -11.87 -32.10
CA LEU A 180 -1.66 -12.36 -33.47
C LEU A 180 -1.94 -11.17 -34.42
N PRO A 181 -1.33 -11.13 -35.63
CA PRO A 181 -1.67 -10.15 -36.65
C PRO A 181 -3.17 -10.13 -36.99
N ASP A 182 -3.70 -8.93 -37.23
CA ASP A 182 -5.12 -8.62 -37.50
C ASP A 182 -6.14 -9.06 -36.42
N TRP A 183 -5.72 -9.63 -35.29
CA TRP A 183 -6.57 -9.95 -34.14
C TRP A 183 -6.55 -8.80 -33.10
N PRO A 184 -7.49 -8.79 -32.14
CA PRO A 184 -7.29 -7.98 -30.93
C PRO A 184 -6.07 -8.49 -30.15
N GLU A 185 -5.29 -7.58 -29.60
CA GLU A 185 -4.38 -7.95 -28.51
C GLU A 185 -5.24 -8.32 -27.29
N LEU A 186 -4.81 -9.36 -26.58
CA LEU A 186 -5.54 -9.98 -25.47
C LEU A 186 -4.53 -10.35 -24.39
N ILE A 187 -4.68 -9.79 -23.19
CA ILE A 187 -3.81 -10.05 -22.05
C ILE A 187 -4.68 -10.57 -20.90
N VAL A 188 -4.34 -11.74 -20.37
CA VAL A 188 -4.98 -12.34 -19.18
C VAL A 188 -3.93 -12.54 -18.10
N ARG A 189 -4.15 -12.02 -16.89
CA ARG A 189 -3.27 -12.22 -15.73
C ARG A 189 -4.06 -12.80 -14.56
N TYR A 190 -3.45 -13.76 -13.87
CA TYR A 190 -3.83 -14.18 -12.52
C TYR A 190 -2.67 -13.86 -11.56
N SER A 191 -3.01 -13.41 -10.35
CA SER A 191 -2.06 -13.05 -9.30
C SER A 191 -2.65 -13.41 -7.94
N HIS A 192 -1.99 -14.32 -7.22
CA HIS A 192 -2.24 -14.62 -5.81
C HIS A 192 -1.22 -13.86 -4.95
N GLN A 193 -1.69 -12.85 -4.22
CA GLN A 193 -0.91 -12.10 -3.25
C GLN A 193 -1.20 -12.60 -1.83
N PHE A 194 -0.17 -12.67 -0.99
CA PHE A 194 -0.33 -13.02 0.43
C PHE A 194 0.50 -12.11 1.32
N ARG A 195 0.04 -11.93 2.56
CA ARG A 195 0.76 -11.25 3.63
C ARG A 195 0.48 -11.96 4.95
N THR A 196 1.51 -12.46 5.62
CA THR A 196 1.36 -13.29 6.83
C THR A 196 2.46 -13.03 7.85
N GLY A 197 2.18 -13.29 9.14
CA GLY A 197 3.14 -13.23 10.23
C GLY A 197 2.70 -12.35 11.39
N GLN A 198 3.65 -11.70 12.06
CA GLN A 198 3.41 -10.84 13.22
C GLN A 198 4.10 -9.48 13.07
N LYS A 199 3.54 -8.43 13.69
CA LYS A 199 4.20 -7.11 13.77
C LYS A 199 3.82 -6.31 15.02
N ASP A 200 4.57 -5.26 15.29
CA ASP A 200 4.27 -4.21 16.27
C ASP A 200 2.90 -3.53 16.01
N SER A 201 2.40 -2.84 17.04
CA SER A 201 1.18 -2.04 16.95
C SER A 201 1.38 -0.62 17.47
N THR A 202 0.79 0.35 16.79
CA THR A 202 0.67 1.75 17.25
C THR A 202 -0.42 1.92 18.33
N SER A 203 -1.24 0.89 18.57
CA SER A 203 -2.22 0.85 19.67
C SER A 203 -1.59 0.23 20.91
N TRP A 204 -1.26 1.04 21.93
CA TRP A 204 -0.60 0.57 23.15
C TRP A 204 -1.58 0.37 24.33
N GLY A 205 -1.33 -0.68 25.11
CA GLY A 205 -2.02 -0.97 26.36
C GLY A 205 -1.48 -0.17 27.55
N GLU A 206 -2.15 -0.20 28.69
CA GLU A 206 -1.76 0.57 29.88
C GLU A 206 -1.33 -0.26 31.10
N THR A 207 -0.58 0.38 31.99
CA THR A 207 -0.16 -0.14 33.31
C THR A 207 -0.12 1.02 34.31
N SER A 208 -0.35 0.73 35.59
CA SER A 208 -0.21 1.69 36.70
C SER A 208 1.08 1.50 37.51
N LEU A 209 1.93 0.53 37.15
CA LEU A 209 3.27 0.30 37.72
C LEU A 209 4.30 1.34 37.26
N THR A 210 3.98 2.63 37.39
CA THR A 210 4.79 3.77 36.93
C THR A 210 5.55 4.47 38.06
N GLY A 211 5.22 4.16 39.32
CA GLY A 211 5.74 4.85 40.50
C GLY A 211 5.18 6.26 40.72
N ILE A 212 4.26 6.72 39.88
CA ILE A 212 3.56 8.00 40.06
C ILE A 212 2.49 7.86 41.13
N THR A 213 2.47 8.80 42.07
CA THR A 213 1.55 8.83 43.23
C THR A 213 0.46 9.89 43.14
N ASP A 214 0.43 10.69 42.08
CA ASP A 214 -0.70 11.58 41.77
C ASP A 214 -1.86 10.84 41.08
N GLY A 215 -2.97 11.55 40.86
CA GLY A 215 -4.23 11.00 40.35
C GLY A 215 -4.20 10.43 38.92
N SER A 216 -3.05 10.40 38.25
CA SER A 216 -2.86 9.73 36.97
C SER A 216 -1.61 8.83 36.99
N SER A 217 -1.66 7.74 37.74
CA SER A 217 -0.60 6.71 37.75
C SER A 217 -0.56 5.85 36.49
N SER A 218 -1.69 5.69 35.78
CA SER A 218 -1.79 4.85 34.58
C SER A 218 -1.13 5.49 33.34
N ARG A 219 -0.31 4.74 32.61
CA ARG A 219 0.31 5.17 31.34
C ARG A 219 0.11 4.11 30.26
N LYS A 220 -0.26 4.55 29.05
CA LYS A 220 -0.29 3.71 27.84
C LYS A 220 1.13 3.46 27.36
N ILE A 221 1.76 2.44 27.93
CA ILE A 221 3.18 2.10 27.70
C ILE A 221 3.42 0.59 27.71
N VAL A 222 2.37 -0.22 27.55
CA VAL A 222 2.48 -1.66 27.35
C VAL A 222 2.44 -1.92 25.84
N PRO A 223 3.47 -2.56 25.24
CA PRO A 223 3.47 -2.85 23.82
C PRO A 223 2.37 -3.86 23.45
N ALA A 224 1.91 -3.79 22.21
CA ALA A 224 0.92 -4.69 21.64
C ALA A 224 1.38 -5.14 20.25
N PHE A 225 0.88 -6.27 19.79
CA PHE A 225 1.21 -6.83 18.49
C PHE A 225 -0.04 -7.07 17.65
N ARG A 226 0.13 -7.18 16.33
CA ARG A 226 -0.85 -7.77 15.42
C ARG A 226 -0.35 -9.11 14.90
N ASP A 227 -1.24 -10.10 14.90
CA ASP A 227 -1.14 -11.27 14.03
C ASP A 227 -1.82 -10.92 12.71
N ILE A 228 -1.18 -11.26 11.59
CA ILE A 228 -1.61 -10.89 10.25
C ILE A 228 -1.76 -12.16 9.40
N ASP A 229 -2.90 -12.27 8.72
CA ASP A 229 -3.23 -13.39 7.82
C ASP A 229 -4.13 -12.86 6.71
N GLU A 230 -3.53 -12.48 5.57
CA GLU A 230 -4.21 -11.83 4.44
C GLU A 230 -3.86 -12.54 3.12
N THR A 231 -4.88 -12.87 2.32
CA THR A 231 -4.74 -13.47 0.98
C THR A 231 -5.63 -12.77 -0.04
N ARG A 232 -5.10 -12.52 -1.23
CA ARG A 232 -5.75 -11.70 -2.27
C ARG A 232 -5.52 -12.28 -3.66
N ASP A 233 -6.58 -12.82 -4.24
CA ASP A 233 -6.61 -13.41 -5.57
C ASP A 233 -7.15 -12.41 -6.59
N ILE A 234 -6.42 -12.20 -7.68
CA ILE A 234 -6.69 -11.18 -8.69
C ILE A 234 -6.72 -11.84 -10.06
N VAL A 235 -7.76 -11.58 -10.84
CA VAL A 235 -7.86 -11.92 -12.26
C VAL A 235 -8.09 -10.65 -13.06
N THR A 236 -7.23 -10.37 -14.04
CA THR A 236 -7.47 -9.30 -15.02
C THR A 236 -7.49 -9.84 -16.45
N LEU A 237 -8.36 -9.26 -17.27
CA LEU A 237 -8.47 -9.49 -18.71
C LEU A 237 -8.50 -8.12 -19.37
N GLU A 238 -7.55 -7.84 -20.26
CA GLU A 238 -7.47 -6.63 -21.07
C GLU A 238 -7.47 -7.00 -22.55
N MET A 239 -8.15 -6.20 -23.38
CA MET A 239 -8.28 -6.41 -24.82
C MET A 239 -8.23 -5.07 -25.56
N SER A 240 -7.47 -4.99 -26.65
CA SER A 240 -7.33 -3.76 -27.45
C SER A 240 -7.34 -4.05 -28.96
N LYS A 241 -8.00 -3.18 -29.74
CA LYS A 241 -7.97 -3.24 -31.21
C LYS A 241 -8.37 -1.93 -31.91
N THR A 242 -7.61 -1.56 -32.94
CA THR A 242 -7.98 -0.56 -33.93
C THR A 242 -8.94 -1.12 -35.00
N PHE A 243 -10.01 -0.39 -35.29
CA PHE A 243 -10.98 -0.65 -36.36
C PHE A 243 -11.09 0.59 -37.25
N GLY A 244 -10.26 0.68 -38.29
CA GLY A 244 -10.22 1.85 -39.16
C GLY A 244 -9.72 3.09 -38.40
N ASN A 245 -10.61 4.06 -38.18
CA ASN A 245 -10.33 5.29 -37.44
C ASN A 245 -10.76 5.22 -35.96
N THR A 246 -11.10 4.04 -35.43
CA THR A 246 -11.55 3.88 -34.04
C THR A 246 -10.72 2.85 -33.29
N ASP A 247 -10.01 3.29 -32.26
CA ASP A 247 -9.41 2.40 -31.27
C ASP A 247 -10.45 2.00 -30.22
N ILE A 248 -10.44 0.72 -29.82
CA ILE A 248 -11.33 0.17 -28.81
C ILE A 248 -10.48 -0.57 -27.77
N GLY A 249 -10.71 -0.26 -26.49
CA GLY A 249 -10.21 -1.02 -25.34
C GLY A 249 -11.37 -1.62 -24.54
N LEU A 250 -11.18 -2.83 -24.02
CA LEU A 250 -12.08 -3.49 -23.07
C LEU A 250 -11.23 -4.11 -21.96
N GLY A 251 -11.56 -3.86 -20.70
CA GLY A 251 -10.79 -4.39 -19.58
C GLY A 251 -11.67 -4.79 -18.42
N MET A 252 -11.31 -5.86 -17.71
CA MET A 252 -11.98 -6.27 -16.48
C MET A 252 -10.99 -6.75 -15.43
N ARG A 253 -11.36 -6.50 -14.17
CA ARG A 253 -10.72 -6.97 -12.95
C ARG A 253 -11.75 -7.69 -12.10
N TYR A 254 -11.45 -8.92 -11.70
CA TYR A 254 -12.04 -9.55 -10.52
C TYR A 254 -10.96 -9.67 -9.45
N GLU A 255 -11.35 -9.49 -8.20
CA GLU A 255 -10.48 -9.51 -7.04
C GLU A 255 -11.25 -10.08 -5.85
N HIS A 256 -10.74 -11.14 -5.26
CA HIS A 256 -11.20 -11.71 -4.00
C HIS A 256 -10.11 -11.48 -2.95
N ASN A 257 -10.48 -10.94 -1.79
CA ASN A 257 -9.56 -10.61 -0.71
C ASN A 257 -10.10 -11.08 0.63
N ASN A 258 -9.35 -11.91 1.34
CA ASN A 258 -9.71 -12.45 2.64
C ASN A 258 -8.64 -12.05 3.68
N ASN A 259 -9.05 -11.31 4.70
CA ASN A 259 -8.23 -10.98 5.88
C ASN A 259 -8.74 -11.75 7.11
N ASN A 260 -7.83 -12.09 8.01
CA ASN A 260 -8.05 -12.76 9.28
C ASN A 260 -7.07 -12.22 10.34
N ASP A 261 -7.06 -10.89 10.50
CA ASP A 261 -6.17 -10.16 11.40
C ASP A 261 -6.58 -10.33 12.86
N SER A 262 -5.61 -10.20 13.78
CA SER A 262 -5.94 -9.89 15.18
C SER A 262 -4.99 -8.88 15.81
N LEU A 263 -5.54 -8.02 16.67
CA LEU A 263 -4.80 -7.07 17.50
C LEU A 263 -4.82 -7.56 18.96
N ASN A 264 -3.64 -7.80 19.51
CA ASN A 264 -3.44 -8.37 20.83
C ASN A 264 -2.80 -7.35 21.78
N LEU A 265 -3.56 -6.90 22.79
CA LEU A 265 -3.12 -5.91 23.78
C LEU A 265 -3.21 -6.44 25.21
N GLU A 266 -2.44 -5.85 26.13
CA GLU A 266 -2.52 -6.11 27.57
C GLU A 266 -2.87 -4.83 28.33
N ARG A 267 -3.79 -4.90 29.29
CA ARG A 267 -4.20 -3.79 30.17
C ARG A 267 -3.93 -4.15 31.62
N GLY A 268 -3.41 -3.20 32.40
CA GLY A 268 -2.95 -3.42 33.77
C GLY A 268 -1.70 -4.30 33.84
N ALA A 269 -0.74 -4.14 32.93
CA ALA A 269 0.41 -5.06 32.87
C ALA A 269 1.22 -5.08 34.17
N GLY A 270 1.37 -6.27 34.75
CA GLY A 270 1.97 -6.51 36.06
C GLY A 270 1.14 -6.08 37.28
N ASP A 271 0.02 -5.37 37.10
CA ASP A 271 -0.88 -4.97 38.17
C ASP A 271 -1.80 -6.13 38.60
N ALA A 272 -2.37 -6.04 39.82
CA ALA A 272 -3.46 -6.93 40.23
C ALA A 272 -4.73 -6.81 39.37
N ASN A 273 -4.80 -5.81 38.48
CA ASN A 273 -5.88 -5.57 37.52
C ASN A 273 -5.51 -5.97 36.06
N GLN A 274 -4.49 -6.82 35.90
CA GLN A 274 -4.07 -7.37 34.61
C GLN A 274 -5.22 -8.08 33.89
N ARG A 275 -5.30 -7.86 32.57
CA ARG A 275 -6.17 -8.57 31.63
C ARG A 275 -5.69 -8.35 30.20
N PHE A 276 -5.90 -9.34 29.36
CA PHE A 276 -5.51 -9.32 27.96
C PHE A 276 -6.72 -9.04 27.08
N ILE A 277 -6.46 -8.61 25.86
CA ILE A 277 -7.46 -8.32 24.83
C ILE A 277 -7.00 -8.94 23.53
N THR A 278 -7.86 -9.74 22.92
CA THR A 278 -7.73 -10.12 21.51
C THR A 278 -8.92 -9.53 20.76
N GLN A 279 -8.63 -8.62 19.83
CA GLN A 279 -9.58 -8.10 18.85
C GLN A 279 -9.34 -8.82 17.53
N LYS A 280 -10.33 -9.56 17.02
CA LYS A 280 -10.27 -10.27 15.74
C LYS A 280 -11.04 -9.49 14.68
N GLU A 281 -10.41 -9.34 13.52
CA GLU A 281 -10.88 -8.57 12.36
C GLU A 281 -10.75 -9.47 11.13
N SER A 282 -11.83 -10.16 10.76
CA SER A 282 -11.87 -10.95 9.53
C SER A 282 -12.76 -10.29 8.49
N ASN A 283 -12.31 -10.21 7.25
CA ASN A 283 -12.98 -9.47 6.19
C ASN A 283 -12.81 -10.17 4.85
N SER A 284 -13.89 -10.75 4.33
CA SER A 284 -13.99 -11.22 2.95
C SER A 284 -14.49 -10.09 2.07
N LEU A 285 -13.84 -9.84 0.94
CA LEU A 285 -14.19 -8.78 0.00
C LEU A 285 -14.08 -9.28 -1.43
N ASP A 286 -15.15 -9.14 -2.20
CA ASP A 286 -15.20 -9.39 -3.63
C ASP A 286 -15.39 -8.08 -4.38
N LEU A 287 -14.47 -7.77 -5.28
CA LEU A 287 -14.52 -6.63 -6.19
C LEU A 287 -14.56 -7.14 -7.62
N PHE A 288 -15.51 -6.62 -8.40
CA PHE A 288 -15.49 -6.72 -9.85
C PHE A 288 -15.53 -5.31 -10.45
N SER A 289 -14.65 -5.03 -11.41
CA SER A 289 -14.69 -3.80 -12.20
C SER A 289 -14.54 -4.15 -13.68
N GLY A 290 -15.49 -3.73 -14.51
CA GLY A 290 -15.44 -3.87 -15.96
C GLY A 290 -15.49 -2.50 -16.62
N HIS A 291 -14.66 -2.27 -17.63
CA HIS A 291 -14.58 -1.01 -18.34
C HIS A 291 -14.40 -1.18 -19.85
N ALA A 292 -14.79 -0.16 -20.59
CA ALA A 292 -14.70 -0.06 -22.04
C ALA A 292 -14.27 1.36 -22.42
N THR A 293 -13.40 1.49 -23.40
CA THR A 293 -12.91 2.77 -23.94
C THR A 293 -12.97 2.75 -25.46
N THR A 294 -13.22 3.91 -26.06
CA THR A 294 -13.11 4.12 -27.51
C THR A 294 -12.45 5.46 -27.80
N GLU A 295 -11.60 5.53 -28.82
CA GLU A 295 -11.18 6.81 -29.41
C GLU A 295 -11.45 6.80 -30.90
N THR A 296 -12.32 7.71 -31.38
CA THR A 296 -12.74 7.79 -32.78
C THR A 296 -12.26 9.10 -33.42
N HIS A 297 -11.42 8.98 -34.44
CA HIS A 297 -10.90 10.09 -35.24
C HIS A 297 -11.79 10.35 -36.47
N PHE A 298 -12.66 11.36 -36.38
CA PHE A 298 -13.50 11.79 -37.51
C PHE A 298 -12.71 12.58 -38.55
N SER A 299 -11.69 13.30 -38.12
CA SER A 299 -10.64 13.93 -38.94
C SER A 299 -9.41 14.22 -38.09
N ASP A 300 -8.29 14.58 -38.71
CA ASP A 300 -7.05 15.12 -38.10
C ASP A 300 -7.28 16.32 -37.14
N SER A 301 -8.51 16.85 -37.11
CA SER A 301 -8.94 18.02 -36.35
C SER A 301 -10.18 17.78 -35.49
N LEU A 302 -10.74 16.57 -35.44
CA LEU A 302 -11.93 16.27 -34.65
C LEU A 302 -11.95 14.80 -34.22
N TRP A 303 -11.84 14.54 -32.91
CA TRP A 303 -11.94 13.19 -32.35
C TRP A 303 -12.70 13.16 -31.03
N LEU A 304 -13.29 12.00 -30.75
CA LEU A 304 -14.12 11.72 -29.57
C LEU A 304 -13.55 10.52 -28.82
N THR A 305 -13.13 10.74 -27.58
CA THR A 305 -12.76 9.67 -26.64
C THR A 305 -13.95 9.40 -25.71
N THR A 306 -14.45 8.17 -25.67
CA THR A 306 -15.49 7.73 -24.73
C THR A 306 -14.93 6.68 -23.77
N ALA A 307 -15.47 6.64 -22.56
CA ALA A 307 -15.19 5.58 -21.60
C ALA A 307 -16.41 5.27 -20.74
N TYR A 308 -16.65 4.00 -20.46
CA TYR A 308 -17.63 3.51 -19.51
C TYR A 308 -16.95 2.55 -18.53
N SER A 309 -17.31 2.61 -17.25
CA SER A 309 -16.94 1.58 -16.29
C SER A 309 -18.06 1.30 -15.30
N TYR A 310 -18.19 0.03 -14.93
CA TYR A 310 -19.03 -0.43 -13.83
C TYR A 310 -18.16 -1.18 -12.82
N THR A 311 -18.25 -0.78 -11.56
CA THR A 311 -17.56 -1.41 -10.44
C THR A 311 -18.58 -1.84 -9.40
N THR A 312 -18.41 -3.04 -8.85
CA THR A 312 -19.14 -3.54 -7.70
C THR A 312 -18.13 -4.04 -6.66
N LEU A 313 -18.40 -3.75 -5.39
CA LEU A 313 -17.60 -4.18 -4.24
C LEU A 313 -18.56 -4.67 -3.17
N SER A 314 -18.51 -5.95 -2.85
CA SER A 314 -19.24 -6.57 -1.73
C SER A 314 -18.23 -7.03 -0.67
N ASN A 315 -18.50 -6.76 0.61
CA ASN A 315 -17.70 -7.30 1.71
C ASN A 315 -18.57 -7.90 2.82
N ASP A 316 -18.04 -8.94 3.46
CA ASP A 316 -18.52 -9.54 4.70
C ASP A 316 -17.44 -9.36 5.77
N LEU A 317 -17.69 -8.44 6.71
CA LEU A 317 -16.86 -8.18 7.89
C LEU A 317 -17.37 -9.01 9.06
N THR A 318 -16.49 -9.76 9.71
CA THR A 318 -16.77 -10.41 11.00
C THR A 318 -15.72 -10.09 12.05
N GLY A 319 -16.09 -10.16 13.33
CA GLY A 319 -15.12 -9.92 14.39
C GLY A 319 -15.62 -10.06 15.82
N SER A 320 -14.68 -9.86 16.73
CA SER A 320 -14.95 -9.74 18.17
C SER A 320 -13.84 -8.94 18.84
N ARG A 321 -14.12 -8.36 20.00
CA ARG A 321 -13.14 -7.73 20.90
C ARG A 321 -13.34 -8.29 22.29
N ILE A 322 -12.57 -9.34 22.60
CA ILE A 322 -12.71 -10.13 23.82
C ILE A 322 -11.61 -9.75 24.80
N TYR A 323 -12.02 -9.39 26.00
CA TYR A 323 -11.16 -9.26 27.18
C TYR A 323 -11.03 -10.64 27.85
N GLY A 324 -9.90 -10.95 28.48
CA GLY A 324 -9.69 -12.25 29.12
C GLY A 324 -8.48 -12.35 30.05
N PRO A 325 -8.33 -13.49 30.77
CA PRO A 325 -7.13 -13.80 31.54
C PRO A 325 -5.88 -14.11 30.68
N THR A 326 -6.04 -14.33 29.37
CA THR A 326 -4.95 -14.54 28.39
C THR A 326 -5.31 -13.92 27.05
N TYR A 327 -4.36 -13.83 26.11
CA TYR A 327 -4.71 -13.71 24.69
C TYR A 327 -5.59 -14.90 24.27
N ASN A 328 -6.47 -14.69 23.29
CA ASN A 328 -7.40 -15.69 22.75
C ASN A 328 -8.32 -16.39 23.79
N SER A 329 -8.56 -15.79 24.96
CA SER A 329 -9.57 -16.31 25.92
C SER A 329 -10.99 -16.35 25.32
N SER A 330 -11.84 -17.20 25.89
CA SER A 330 -13.27 -17.22 25.59
C SER A 330 -14.00 -16.09 26.32
N TYR A 331 -15.10 -15.59 25.74
CA TYR A 331 -15.97 -14.65 26.45
C TYR A 331 -16.56 -15.22 27.74
N SER A 332 -16.77 -16.54 27.81
CA SER A 332 -17.23 -17.24 29.01
C SER A 332 -16.26 -17.11 30.20
N ASP A 333 -15.00 -16.81 29.94
CA ASP A 333 -13.95 -16.92 30.96
C ASP A 333 -14.14 -15.83 32.05
N PRO A 334 -13.95 -16.16 33.34
CA PRO A 334 -14.16 -15.23 34.43
C PRO A 334 -13.00 -14.22 34.53
N ILE A 335 -13.34 -12.93 34.58
CA ILE A 335 -12.37 -11.82 34.66
C ILE A 335 -12.69 -10.99 35.90
N ALA A 336 -11.96 -11.24 36.99
CA ALA A 336 -12.12 -10.46 38.23
C ALA A 336 -11.64 -9.00 38.09
N THR A 337 -10.92 -8.68 37.01
CA THR A 337 -10.23 -7.41 36.76
C THR A 337 -10.93 -6.53 35.71
N LEU A 338 -12.12 -6.91 35.25
CA LEU A 338 -12.89 -6.18 34.23
C LEU A 338 -13.40 -4.83 34.76
N SER A 339 -13.17 -3.76 34.00
CA SER A 339 -13.53 -2.38 34.34
C SER A 339 -14.80 -1.94 33.60
N PRO A 340 -15.65 -1.05 34.17
CA PRO A 340 -16.85 -0.53 33.49
C PRO A 340 -16.63 0.20 32.16
N PHE A 341 -15.37 0.48 31.79
CA PHE A 341 -14.97 1.09 30.51
C PHE A 341 -14.21 0.12 29.59
N ASP A 342 -14.23 -1.18 29.88
CA ASP A 342 -13.69 -2.24 28.99
C ASP A 342 -14.73 -2.61 27.92
N HIS A 343 -15.04 -1.64 27.05
CA HIS A 343 -15.96 -1.87 25.93
C HIS A 343 -15.34 -2.85 24.92
N GLY A 344 -16.04 -3.96 24.72
CA GLY A 344 -15.78 -4.97 23.70
C GLY A 344 -17.06 -5.38 23.01
N TYR A 345 -16.95 -6.29 22.06
CA TYR A 345 -18.09 -6.80 21.29
C TYR A 345 -17.91 -8.27 20.90
N LEU A 346 -19.02 -8.95 20.63
CA LEU A 346 -19.07 -10.31 20.10
C LEU A 346 -19.91 -10.35 18.84
N ASN A 347 -19.66 -11.38 18.03
CA ASN A 347 -20.46 -11.72 16.86
C ASN A 347 -20.74 -10.49 15.99
N LEU A 348 -19.72 -9.64 15.80
CA LEU A 348 -19.80 -8.59 14.78
C LEU A 348 -19.96 -9.33 13.45
N ALA A 349 -21.05 -9.03 12.76
CA ALA A 349 -21.32 -9.43 11.40
C ALA A 349 -21.83 -8.18 10.67
N GLY A 350 -21.04 -7.66 9.75
CA GLY A 350 -21.41 -6.52 8.94
C GLY A 350 -21.18 -6.82 7.47
N THR A 351 -22.01 -6.23 6.62
CA THR A 351 -21.92 -6.37 5.16
C THR A 351 -21.95 -5.01 4.53
N SER A 352 -21.24 -4.82 3.42
CA SER A 352 -21.37 -3.63 2.59
C SER A 352 -21.35 -4.00 1.12
N ASN A 353 -22.27 -3.44 0.36
CA ASN A 353 -22.36 -3.57 -1.09
C ASN A 353 -22.29 -2.16 -1.69
N VAL A 354 -21.36 -1.95 -2.61
CA VAL A 354 -21.17 -0.70 -3.36
C VAL A 354 -21.30 -1.01 -4.84
N HIS A 355 -22.10 -0.23 -5.55
CA HIS A 355 -22.19 -0.26 -7.01
C HIS A 355 -21.88 1.15 -7.55
N GLN A 356 -20.95 1.25 -8.49
CA GLN A 356 -20.56 2.52 -9.10
C GLN A 356 -20.56 2.40 -10.62
N TRP A 357 -21.23 3.34 -11.29
CA TRP A 357 -21.25 3.49 -12.75
C TRP A 357 -20.60 4.81 -13.12
N VAL A 358 -19.66 4.79 -14.07
CA VAL A 358 -19.01 6.00 -14.58
C VAL A 358 -19.11 6.03 -16.10
N ILE A 359 -19.47 7.19 -16.65
CA ILE A 359 -19.39 7.48 -18.09
C ILE A 359 -18.52 8.72 -18.24
N ASN A 360 -17.56 8.72 -19.17
CA ASN A 360 -16.81 9.90 -19.59
C ASN A 360 -16.93 10.06 -21.11
N LEU A 361 -17.18 11.28 -21.58
CA LEU A 361 -17.22 11.66 -22.98
C LEU A 361 -16.33 12.88 -23.17
N ASN A 362 -15.34 12.84 -24.06
CA ASN A 362 -14.40 13.93 -24.32
C ASN A 362 -14.32 14.18 -25.83
N LEU A 363 -14.80 15.33 -26.29
CA LEU A 363 -14.69 15.75 -27.69
C LEU A 363 -13.59 16.81 -27.81
N MET A 364 -12.57 16.54 -28.63
CA MET A 364 -11.51 17.49 -28.95
C MET A 364 -11.62 17.93 -30.40
N TRP A 365 -11.63 19.25 -30.60
CA TRP A 365 -11.84 19.90 -31.88
C TRP A 365 -10.80 21.00 -32.11
N LEU A 366 -10.15 20.99 -33.28
CA LEU A 366 -9.20 22.00 -33.73
C LEU A 366 -9.84 22.77 -34.91
N PRO A 367 -10.77 23.73 -34.66
CA PRO A 367 -11.44 24.51 -35.71
C PRO A 367 -10.49 25.37 -36.55
N ALA A 368 -9.31 25.69 -36.02
CA ALA A 368 -8.22 26.35 -36.73
C ALA A 368 -6.88 25.83 -36.19
N LYS A 369 -5.82 25.94 -37.00
CA LYS A 369 -4.49 25.38 -36.74
C LYS A 369 -3.98 25.59 -35.30
N ASP A 370 -4.18 26.79 -34.75
CA ASP A 370 -3.63 27.20 -33.47
C ASP A 370 -4.71 27.40 -32.38
N LEU A 371 -5.93 26.87 -32.58
CA LEU A 371 -7.07 26.95 -31.66
C LEU A 371 -7.60 25.54 -31.36
N THR A 372 -7.58 25.13 -30.10
CA THR A 372 -8.16 23.86 -29.62
C THR A 372 -9.36 24.14 -28.71
N ILE A 373 -10.41 23.36 -28.90
CA ILE A 373 -11.61 23.30 -28.07
C ILE A 373 -11.74 21.89 -27.53
N LEU A 374 -11.93 21.76 -26.22
CA LEU A 374 -12.21 20.50 -25.53
C LEU A 374 -13.52 20.64 -24.76
N THR A 375 -14.50 19.80 -25.06
CA THR A 375 -15.68 19.61 -24.22
C THR A 375 -15.63 18.23 -23.59
N ALA A 376 -15.85 18.17 -22.27
CA ALA A 376 -15.86 16.93 -21.52
C ALA A 376 -17.09 16.86 -20.60
N LEU A 377 -17.73 15.69 -20.56
CA LEU A 377 -18.80 15.34 -19.64
C LEU A 377 -18.41 14.05 -18.92
N ARG A 378 -18.52 14.04 -17.59
CA ARG A 378 -18.50 12.84 -16.77
C ARG A 378 -19.83 12.71 -16.03
N TYR A 379 -20.42 11.52 -16.11
CA TYR A 379 -21.48 11.08 -15.20
C TYR A 379 -20.90 10.05 -14.23
N THR A 380 -21.39 10.05 -13.00
CA THR A 380 -21.09 9.02 -12.00
C THR A 380 -22.33 8.78 -11.15
N ASN A 381 -22.84 7.54 -11.12
CA ASN A 381 -23.78 7.10 -10.09
C ASN A 381 -23.03 6.20 -9.11
N GLU A 382 -23.33 6.34 -7.83
CA GLU A 382 -22.78 5.53 -6.75
C GLU A 382 -23.91 5.16 -5.78
N ASN A 383 -24.07 3.87 -5.54
CA ASN A 383 -25.02 3.31 -4.60
C ASN A 383 -24.24 2.49 -3.56
N ARG A 384 -24.51 2.70 -2.26
CA ARG A 384 -23.96 1.89 -1.16
C ARG A 384 -25.09 1.43 -0.26
N GLN A 385 -25.09 0.15 0.10
CA GLN A 385 -25.86 -0.38 1.21
C GLN A 385 -24.90 -1.05 2.20
N THR A 386 -24.95 -0.64 3.46
CA THR A 386 -24.13 -1.18 4.56
C THR A 386 -25.04 -1.60 5.71
N SER A 387 -24.74 -2.73 6.36
CA SER A 387 -25.40 -3.21 7.56
C SER A 387 -24.36 -3.75 8.55
N ALA A 388 -24.62 -3.67 9.84
CA ALA A 388 -23.80 -4.27 10.89
C ALA A 388 -24.65 -4.67 12.09
N VAL A 389 -24.43 -5.87 12.62
CA VAL A 389 -24.96 -6.32 13.91
C VAL A 389 -23.82 -6.79 14.80
N PHE A 390 -23.87 -6.49 16.10
CA PHE A 390 -22.92 -6.97 17.10
C PHE A 390 -23.59 -7.01 18.49
N ILE A 391 -22.94 -7.65 19.46
CA ILE A 391 -23.37 -7.68 20.87
C ILE A 391 -22.37 -6.86 21.71
N GLU A 392 -22.80 -5.85 22.47
CA GLU A 392 -21.90 -5.12 23.41
C GLU A 392 -21.57 -6.00 24.63
N THR A 393 -20.29 -6.10 25.01
CA THR A 393 -19.87 -6.88 26.20
C THR A 393 -19.54 -6.07 27.44
N ALA A 394 -19.52 -4.74 27.35
CA ALA A 394 -18.96 -3.82 28.36
C ALA A 394 -19.52 -3.99 29.79
N ARG A 395 -20.74 -4.53 29.92
CA ARG A 395 -21.45 -4.69 31.20
C ARG A 395 -21.61 -6.14 31.64
N ARG A 396 -21.25 -7.12 30.79
CA ARG A 396 -21.58 -8.55 30.92
C ARG A 396 -23.00 -8.82 31.46
N THR A 397 -23.98 -8.08 30.95
CA THR A 397 -25.40 -8.27 31.27
C THR A 397 -25.96 -9.53 30.61
N ASP A 398 -26.91 -10.16 31.31
CA ASP A 398 -27.72 -11.27 30.82
C ASP A 398 -29.18 -10.79 30.86
N PRO A 399 -29.93 -10.79 29.74
CA PRO A 399 -29.55 -11.27 28.41
C PRO A 399 -28.46 -10.43 27.71
N LEU A 400 -27.74 -11.08 26.79
CA LEU A 400 -26.90 -10.41 25.80
C LEU A 400 -27.79 -9.70 24.77
N ILE A 401 -27.58 -8.41 24.59
CA ILE A 401 -28.38 -7.53 23.73
C ILE A 401 -27.60 -7.23 22.44
N PRO A 402 -28.21 -7.43 21.25
CA PRO A 402 -27.63 -6.98 20.00
C PRO A 402 -27.85 -5.48 19.78
N PHE A 403 -26.95 -4.89 19.00
CA PHE A 403 -27.07 -3.56 18.40
C PHE A 403 -26.97 -3.73 16.89
N THR A 404 -27.86 -3.10 16.14
CA THR A 404 -27.90 -3.16 14.67
C THR A 404 -27.79 -1.74 14.10
N ALA A 405 -26.95 -1.55 13.09
CA ALA A 405 -26.85 -0.31 12.32
C ALA A 405 -26.99 -0.60 10.83
N ASN A 406 -27.67 0.28 10.09
CA ASN A 406 -27.83 0.20 8.64
C ASN A 406 -27.64 1.59 8.03
N SER A 407 -27.08 1.63 6.83
CA SER A 407 -26.93 2.84 6.04
C SER A 407 -27.14 2.52 4.57
N PHE A 408 -27.92 3.34 3.87
CA PHE A 408 -28.08 3.29 2.42
C PHE A 408 -27.78 4.68 1.86
N GLU A 409 -26.93 4.77 0.84
CA GLU A 409 -26.56 6.00 0.15
C GLU A 409 -26.74 5.82 -1.36
N ASN A 410 -27.26 6.84 -2.03
CA ASN A 410 -27.45 6.83 -3.48
C ASN A 410 -27.20 8.23 -4.05
N PHE A 411 -26.13 8.37 -4.83
CA PHE A 411 -25.69 9.65 -5.39
C PHE A 411 -25.55 9.60 -6.90
N ASN A 412 -25.95 10.70 -7.53
CA ASN A 412 -25.71 10.98 -8.94
C ASN A 412 -24.85 12.24 -9.03
N THR A 413 -23.80 12.19 -9.84
CA THR A 413 -22.90 13.33 -10.09
C THR A 413 -22.73 13.53 -11.58
N PHE A 414 -23.01 14.74 -12.05
CA PHE A 414 -22.65 15.24 -13.37
C PHE A 414 -21.48 16.22 -13.21
N ALA A 415 -20.45 16.10 -14.05
CA ALA A 415 -19.32 17.01 -14.07
C ALA A 415 -18.97 17.39 -15.52
N GLU A 416 -19.00 18.68 -15.80
CA GLU A 416 -18.78 19.24 -17.14
C GLU A 416 -17.51 20.07 -17.20
N THR A 417 -16.90 20.14 -18.38
CA THR A 417 -15.79 21.04 -18.68
C THR A 417 -15.92 21.54 -20.11
N LEU A 418 -15.71 22.84 -20.29
CA LEU A 418 -15.43 23.47 -21.58
C LEU A 418 -14.08 24.17 -21.45
N GLU A 419 -13.09 23.76 -22.25
CA GLU A 419 -11.76 24.36 -22.29
C GLU A 419 -11.42 24.86 -23.70
N LEU A 420 -10.90 26.07 -23.77
CA LEU A 420 -10.42 26.74 -24.98
C LEU A 420 -8.92 27.00 -24.83
N ARG A 421 -8.12 26.66 -25.83
CA ARG A 421 -6.67 26.93 -25.88
C ARG A 421 -6.30 27.62 -27.19
N TYR A 422 -5.49 28.66 -27.13
CA TYR A 422 -5.00 29.39 -28.31
C TYR A 422 -3.48 29.58 -28.26
N ALA A 423 -2.79 29.10 -29.30
CA ALA A 423 -1.34 29.08 -29.43
C ALA A 423 -0.81 29.90 -30.62
N GLY A 424 -1.67 30.66 -31.30
CA GLY A 424 -1.34 31.37 -32.55
C GLY A 424 -0.43 32.60 -32.39
N VAL A 425 0.04 32.90 -31.19
CA VAL A 425 1.04 33.94 -30.91
C VAL A 425 2.34 33.25 -30.51
N ALA A 426 3.42 33.48 -31.26
CA ALA A 426 4.70 32.81 -31.05
C ALA A 426 5.17 32.92 -29.59
N ASN A 427 5.47 31.76 -29.00
CA ASN A 427 5.86 31.56 -27.60
C ASN A 427 4.78 31.85 -26.53
N TRP A 428 3.51 32.00 -26.90
CA TRP A 428 2.39 32.14 -25.94
C TRP A 428 1.33 31.05 -26.13
N LEU A 429 0.82 30.53 -25.02
CA LEU A 429 -0.36 29.67 -24.95
C LEU A 429 -1.38 30.33 -24.02
N PHE A 430 -2.48 30.82 -24.57
CA PHE A 430 -3.62 31.34 -23.82
C PHE A 430 -4.64 30.23 -23.58
N TYR A 431 -5.31 30.24 -22.43
CA TYR A 431 -6.39 29.29 -22.15
C TYR A 431 -7.51 29.88 -21.30
N ALA A 432 -8.72 29.38 -21.50
CA ALA A 432 -9.90 29.65 -20.70
C ALA A 432 -10.67 28.35 -20.46
N ARG A 433 -11.14 28.13 -19.23
CA ARG A 433 -11.83 26.90 -18.83
C ARG A 433 -13.03 27.19 -17.92
N GLY A 434 -14.19 26.66 -18.28
CA GLY A 434 -15.32 26.47 -17.37
C GLY A 434 -15.36 25.02 -16.88
N GLU A 435 -15.64 24.84 -15.59
CA GLU A 435 -15.87 23.56 -14.94
C GLU A 435 -17.13 23.65 -14.08
N TRP A 436 -18.04 22.69 -14.22
CA TRP A 436 -19.27 22.61 -13.45
C TRP A 436 -19.38 21.22 -12.84
N ARG A 437 -19.98 21.11 -11.65
CA ARG A 437 -20.34 19.83 -11.05
C ARG A 437 -21.65 19.96 -10.29
N GLU A 438 -22.58 19.09 -10.62
CA GLU A 438 -23.87 18.93 -9.94
C GLU A 438 -23.91 17.54 -9.32
N GLN A 439 -24.25 17.45 -8.04
CA GLN A 439 -24.42 16.19 -7.32
C GLN A 439 -25.74 16.24 -6.55
N TYR A 440 -26.56 15.20 -6.70
CA TYR A 440 -27.82 15.04 -5.97
C TYR A 440 -27.97 13.60 -5.47
N GLY A 441 -28.58 13.41 -4.31
CA GLY A 441 -28.76 12.09 -3.73
C GLY A 441 -29.35 12.05 -2.32
N ASP A 442 -29.54 10.83 -1.83
CA ASP A 442 -30.18 10.49 -0.57
C ASP A 442 -29.29 9.58 0.31
N ILE A 443 -29.36 9.81 1.62
CA ILE A 443 -28.80 8.94 2.67
C ILE A 443 -29.92 8.53 3.63
N HIS A 444 -30.07 7.23 3.87
CA HIS A 444 -30.97 6.64 4.86
C HIS A 444 -30.15 5.86 5.89
N ASP A 445 -30.03 6.40 7.09
CA ASP A 445 -29.38 5.72 8.22
C ASP A 445 -30.42 5.22 9.23
N SER A 446 -30.18 4.07 9.85
CA SER A 446 -30.92 3.61 11.03
C SER A 446 -30.05 2.85 12.02
N GLU A 447 -30.30 3.06 13.31
CA GLU A 447 -29.69 2.33 14.41
C GLU A 447 -30.80 1.76 15.31
N THR A 448 -30.72 0.47 15.61
CA THR A 448 -31.66 -0.26 16.47
C THR A 448 -30.90 -0.87 17.65
N HIS A 449 -31.31 -0.49 18.86
CA HIS A 449 -30.87 -1.09 20.11
C HIS A 449 -32.01 -1.90 20.72
N ASP A 450 -31.88 -3.23 20.69
CA ASP A 450 -32.87 -4.11 21.30
C ASP A 450 -32.88 -3.96 22.83
N THR A 451 -34.04 -4.15 23.46
CA THR A 451 -34.15 -4.24 24.93
C THR A 451 -35.18 -5.30 25.32
N GLU A 452 -35.17 -5.76 26.57
CA GLU A 452 -36.16 -6.73 27.09
C GLU A 452 -37.61 -6.26 26.98
N GLY A 453 -37.87 -4.95 26.79
CA GLY A 453 -39.21 -4.39 26.61
C GLY A 453 -39.61 -4.12 25.15
N GLY A 454 -38.68 -4.24 24.20
CA GLY A 454 -38.83 -3.76 22.82
C GLY A 454 -37.55 -3.07 22.32
N GLY A 455 -37.35 -3.04 21.00
CA GLY A 455 -36.16 -2.41 20.40
C GLY A 455 -36.39 -0.93 20.07
N ILE A 456 -35.52 -0.07 20.59
CA ILE A 456 -35.51 1.37 20.26
C ILE A 456 -34.84 1.52 18.90
N THR A 457 -35.48 2.22 17.96
CA THR A 457 -34.92 2.50 16.64
C THR A 457 -34.92 4.00 16.35
N ASP A 458 -33.72 4.55 16.12
CA ASP A 458 -33.52 5.87 15.57
C ASP A 458 -33.26 5.75 14.06
N SER A 459 -33.81 6.65 13.24
CA SER A 459 -33.50 6.72 11.82
C SER A 459 -33.47 8.15 11.28
N VAL A 460 -32.63 8.39 10.28
CA VAL A 460 -32.43 9.70 9.66
C VAL A 460 -32.36 9.58 8.14
N ILE A 461 -33.24 10.30 7.45
CA ILE A 461 -33.21 10.53 6.01
C ILE A 461 -32.55 11.88 5.75
N LYS A 462 -31.61 11.95 4.81
CA LYS A 462 -30.91 13.19 4.41
C LYS A 462 -30.96 13.31 2.88
N ASN A 463 -31.55 14.37 2.36
CA ASN A 463 -31.49 14.73 0.94
C ASN A 463 -30.40 15.78 0.75
N LEU A 464 -29.59 15.63 -0.30
CA LEU A 464 -28.37 16.40 -0.52
C LEU A 464 -28.31 16.91 -1.96
N ASP A 465 -28.19 18.23 -2.13
CA ASP A 465 -27.97 18.89 -3.42
C ASP A 465 -26.70 19.74 -3.38
N LEU A 466 -25.82 19.61 -4.37
CA LEU A 466 -24.57 20.36 -4.48
C LEU A 466 -24.36 20.84 -5.91
N LEU A 467 -24.11 22.15 -6.07
CA LEU A 467 -23.68 22.77 -7.32
C LEU A 467 -22.35 23.49 -7.08
N TRP A 468 -21.28 22.98 -7.69
CA TRP A 468 -19.96 23.60 -7.70
C TRP A 468 -19.63 24.12 -9.10
N GLN A 469 -19.00 25.30 -9.16
CA GLN A 469 -18.58 25.92 -10.41
C GLN A 469 -17.18 26.53 -10.26
N LYS A 470 -16.38 26.45 -11.32
CA LYS A 470 -15.06 27.08 -11.41
C LYS A 470 -14.85 27.62 -12.83
N TYR A 471 -14.33 28.84 -12.90
CA TYR A 471 -13.99 29.51 -14.14
C TYR A 471 -12.54 29.96 -14.05
N THR A 472 -11.71 29.59 -15.02
CA THR A 472 -10.26 29.85 -15.04
C THR A 472 -9.87 30.51 -16.34
N VAL A 473 -9.02 31.54 -16.29
CA VAL A 473 -8.39 32.16 -17.48
C VAL A 473 -6.91 32.36 -17.19
N GLY A 474 -6.05 32.05 -18.13
CA GLY A 474 -4.60 32.18 -17.94
C GLY A 474 -3.79 32.14 -19.22
N PHE A 475 -2.48 32.24 -19.06
CA PHE A 475 -1.51 32.05 -20.13
C PHE A 475 -0.23 31.41 -19.61
N ASN A 476 0.48 30.75 -20.52
CA ASN A 476 1.89 30.40 -20.39
C ASN A 476 2.67 31.16 -21.48
N TRP A 477 3.80 31.76 -21.11
CA TRP A 477 4.73 32.45 -21.98
C TRP A 477 6.11 31.79 -21.88
N TYR A 478 6.75 31.56 -23.03
CA TYR A 478 8.03 30.87 -23.16
C TYR A 478 9.09 31.82 -23.78
N PRO A 479 9.52 32.88 -23.06
CA PRO A 479 10.44 33.88 -23.61
C PRO A 479 11.79 33.31 -24.05
N LEU A 480 12.28 32.22 -23.44
CA LEU A 480 13.55 31.56 -23.73
C LEU A 480 13.43 30.05 -23.47
N ASP A 481 14.26 29.24 -24.12
CA ASP A 481 14.30 27.75 -23.98
C ASP A 481 14.44 27.23 -22.53
N ARG A 482 14.88 28.10 -21.60
CA ARG A 482 15.07 27.80 -20.17
C ARG A 482 14.29 28.72 -19.23
N LEU A 483 13.36 29.52 -19.75
CA LEU A 483 12.49 30.39 -18.95
C LEU A 483 11.06 30.27 -19.46
N ASN A 484 10.18 29.74 -18.61
CA ASN A 484 8.74 29.84 -18.75
C ASN A 484 8.18 30.78 -17.67
N LEU A 485 7.05 31.42 -17.97
CA LEU A 485 6.30 32.27 -17.07
C LEU A 485 4.82 31.97 -17.26
N SER A 486 4.09 31.69 -16.18
CA SER A 486 2.66 31.41 -16.24
C SER A 486 1.89 32.35 -15.31
N ALA A 487 0.67 32.69 -15.72
CA ALA A 487 -0.28 33.45 -14.90
C ALA A 487 -1.67 32.88 -15.09
N GLN A 488 -2.41 32.73 -13.98
CA GLN A 488 -3.79 32.27 -13.99
C GLN A 488 -4.63 33.09 -13.02
N TYR A 489 -5.87 33.35 -13.40
CA TYR A 489 -6.93 33.85 -12.54
C TYR A 489 -8.05 32.80 -12.51
N PHE A 490 -8.65 32.59 -11.33
CA PHE A 490 -9.83 31.75 -11.22
C PHE A 490 -10.90 32.37 -10.31
N TYR A 491 -12.15 32.10 -10.64
CA TYR A 491 -13.32 32.30 -9.79
C TYR A 491 -13.93 30.93 -9.46
N LYS A 492 -14.46 30.77 -8.24
CA LYS A 492 -15.12 29.55 -7.77
C LYS A 492 -16.42 29.90 -7.06
N SER A 493 -17.44 29.08 -7.24
CA SER A 493 -18.70 29.14 -6.52
C SER A 493 -19.07 27.74 -6.01
N LEU A 494 -19.73 27.67 -4.87
CA LEU A 494 -20.29 26.44 -4.30
C LEU A 494 -21.62 26.78 -3.66
N ARG A 495 -22.69 26.11 -4.10
CA ARG A 495 -23.96 26.00 -3.39
C ARG A 495 -24.09 24.57 -2.89
N TYR A 496 -24.56 24.45 -1.65
CA TYR A 496 -24.87 23.19 -0.99
C TYR A 496 -26.20 23.37 -0.27
N ASP A 497 -27.10 22.40 -0.42
CA ASP A 497 -28.43 22.34 0.18
C ASP A 497 -28.58 20.95 0.84
N ASN A 498 -29.24 20.90 2.00
CA ASN A 498 -29.42 19.66 2.76
C ASN A 498 -30.71 19.72 3.56
N GLN A 499 -31.56 18.71 3.41
CA GLN A 499 -32.81 18.56 4.15
C GLN A 499 -32.85 17.20 4.83
N SER A 500 -32.85 17.20 6.16
CA SER A 500 -32.91 15.99 6.97
C SER A 500 -34.25 15.83 7.70
N THR A 501 -34.71 14.58 7.80
CA THR A 501 -35.86 14.15 8.60
C THR A 501 -35.39 13.04 9.52
N ALA A 502 -35.57 13.20 10.84
CA ALA A 502 -35.26 12.18 11.82
C ALA A 502 -36.55 11.59 12.42
N SER A 503 -36.53 10.30 12.78
CA SER A 503 -37.61 9.64 13.51
C SER A 503 -37.07 8.72 14.60
N HIS A 504 -37.83 8.59 15.68
CA HIS A 504 -37.51 7.78 16.84
C HIS A 504 -38.71 6.86 17.13
N GLN A 505 -38.46 5.56 17.34
CA GLN A 505 -39.46 4.57 17.69
C GLN A 505 -38.99 3.80 18.92
N SER A 506 -39.91 3.57 19.87
CA SER A 506 -39.66 3.05 21.22
C SER A 506 -40.82 2.18 21.70
#